data_AF-A0A8R2FAL0-F1
#
_entry.id   AF-A0A8R2FAL0-F1
#
_cell.length_a   1.000
_cell.length_b   1.000
_cell.length_c   1.000
_cell.angle_alpha   90.00
_cell.angle_beta   90.00
_cell.angle_gamma   90.00
#
_symmetry.space_group_name_H-M   'P 1'
#
loop_
_entity.id
_entity.type
_entity.pdbx_description
1 polymer ?
#
loop_
_entity_poly.entity_id
_entity_poly.type
_entity_poly.pdbx_seq_one_letter_code
_entity_poly.pdbx_strand_id
1 'polypeptide(L)'
;MHVTYNYSWLIYSCLFFGTGVLCEKMCPPLVSDSLDIKCAHNGQYANCSNVLIPGTIATPSCKIAYTALNGQEETPLELICQSNGTWNKQLYRCNPNCGRVYIENQLLINNGYEANIGTAPWNVGIYRINKNKPNYDLICGGTIISPNLVISAAHCFWKNGMLSNNISINDGQYKIAVGKYDRNFEIIDNDFTQIINVDMVHLKKGYYGPAGYHAEDIAIILLQKRVSFSNGVAPACIDWNSKYNVVNGDQGKIVGWGKTEKGILSPILLEASLPYIDHSSCRNMYTNGFEQFVTDDKFCAGSLTGQGVGAGDAGAGLCFLHSNSYYLTGIVSIKDISTDNSIAVFTEVKRHIQWIRELYNKYN
;
A
#
# COMPACT_ATOMS: atom_id res chain seq x y z
N MET A 1 -27.37 -4.92 13.03
CA MET A 1 -27.11 -3.57 13.53
C MET A 1 -26.05 -3.68 14.63
N HIS A 2 -24.78 -3.38 14.31
CA HIS A 2 -23.76 -3.26 15.36
C HIS A 2 -23.85 -1.86 15.94
N VAL A 3 -24.34 -1.76 17.17
CA VAL A 3 -24.28 -0.53 17.96
C VAL A 3 -22.84 -0.39 18.46
N THR A 4 -22.07 0.52 17.88
CA THR A 4 -20.80 0.96 18.43
C THR A 4 -21.08 1.91 19.59
N TYR A 5 -20.82 1.46 20.82
CA TYR A 5 -20.83 2.31 21.99
C TYR A 5 -19.58 3.21 21.96
N ASN A 6 -19.75 4.51 21.73
CA ASN A 6 -18.69 5.49 21.94
C ASN A 6 -18.63 5.79 23.45
N TYR A 7 -17.70 5.17 24.15
CA TYR A 7 -17.39 5.54 25.53
C TYR A 7 -16.59 6.84 25.51
N SER A 8 -17.20 7.94 25.93
CA SER A 8 -16.52 9.22 26.17
C SER A 8 -16.05 9.27 27.62
N TRP A 9 -14.76 9.03 27.84
CA TRP A 9 -14.16 9.17 29.17
C TRP A 9 -13.84 10.64 29.45
N LEU A 10 -14.43 11.21 30.50
CA LEU A 10 -14.06 12.53 31.01
C LEU A 10 -12.95 12.36 32.04
N ILE A 11 -11.78 12.94 31.78
CA ILE A 11 -10.63 12.89 32.68
C ILE A 11 -10.52 14.24 33.38
N TYR A 12 -10.39 14.19 34.71
CA TYR A 12 -10.32 15.36 35.58
C TYR A 12 -8.95 15.44 36.26
N SER A 13 -8.42 16.64 36.41
CA SER A 13 -7.33 16.94 37.35
C SER A 13 -7.91 17.70 38.52
N CYS A 14 -7.76 17.18 39.74
CA CYS A 14 -8.39 17.74 40.92
C CYS A 14 -7.35 18.20 41.96
N LEU A 15 -7.52 19.43 42.44
CA LEU A 15 -6.78 19.98 43.57
C LEU A 15 -7.66 19.92 44.82
N PHE A 16 -7.12 19.31 45.87
CA PHE A 16 -7.80 19.18 47.17
C PHE A 16 -7.29 20.28 48.11
N PHE A 17 -8.19 21.18 48.50
CA PHE A 17 -7.96 22.15 49.57
C PHE A 17 -8.74 21.71 50.81
N GLY A 18 -8.26 22.07 52.01
CA GLY A 18 -8.89 21.66 53.28
C GLY A 18 -10.37 22.05 53.44
N THR A 19 -10.92 22.89 52.55
CA THR A 19 -12.33 23.30 52.51
C THR A 19 -13.05 23.02 51.19
N GLY A 20 -12.43 22.35 50.20
CA GLY A 20 -13.08 22.04 48.92
C GLY A 20 -12.22 21.32 47.88
N VAL A 21 -12.86 20.79 46.83
CA VAL A 21 -12.20 20.12 45.70
C VAL A 21 -12.45 20.91 44.43
N LEU A 22 -11.38 21.34 43.76
CA LEU A 22 -11.45 21.99 42.45
C LEU A 22 -11.04 20.97 41.39
N CYS A 23 -11.92 20.62 40.45
CA CYS A 23 -11.63 19.69 39.36
C CYS A 23 -11.74 20.39 38.00
N GLU A 24 -10.69 20.32 37.20
CA GLU A 24 -10.69 20.79 35.82
C GLU A 24 -10.86 19.63 34.85
N LYS A 25 -11.70 19.80 33.83
CA LYS A 25 -11.86 18.84 32.74
C LYS A 25 -10.68 18.98 31.78
N MET A 26 -10.03 17.87 31.48
CA MET A 26 -8.90 17.81 30.56
C MET A 26 -9.36 17.44 29.15
N CYS A 27 -8.70 17.99 28.15
CA CYS A 27 -8.92 17.60 26.77
C CYS A 27 -8.32 16.22 26.47
N PRO A 28 -8.97 15.43 25.61
CA PRO A 28 -8.46 14.14 25.20
C PRO A 28 -7.14 14.30 24.42
N PRO A 29 -6.28 13.27 24.44
CA PRO A 29 -5.07 13.22 23.62
C PRO A 29 -5.35 13.47 22.13
N LEU A 30 -4.40 14.09 21.45
CA LEU A 30 -4.41 14.28 20.01
C LEU A 30 -3.39 13.34 19.37
N VAL A 31 -3.88 12.35 18.62
CA VAL A 31 -3.07 11.39 17.86
C VAL A 31 -3.56 11.37 16.42
N SER A 32 -2.64 11.37 15.46
CA SER A 32 -2.97 11.35 14.04
C SER A 32 -1.94 10.56 13.23
N ASP A 33 -2.45 9.77 12.29
CA ASP A 33 -1.61 9.05 11.32
C ASP A 33 -1.02 9.99 10.26
N SER A 34 -1.71 11.11 9.96
CA SER A 34 -1.37 12.03 8.86
C SER A 34 -0.80 13.39 9.29
N LEU A 35 -0.87 13.71 10.59
CA LEU A 35 -0.41 14.98 11.14
C LEU A 35 0.71 14.80 12.16
N ASP A 36 1.67 15.71 12.14
CA ASP A 36 2.53 16.03 13.27
C ASP A 36 1.86 17.12 14.10
N ILE A 37 1.68 16.88 15.40
CA ILE A 37 0.94 17.78 16.29
C ILE A 37 1.91 18.25 17.37
N LYS A 38 2.08 19.57 17.46
CA LYS A 38 2.87 20.21 18.52
C LYS A 38 1.91 20.81 19.54
N CYS A 39 2.02 20.42 20.80
CA CYS A 39 1.20 20.98 21.88
C CYS A 39 2.07 21.84 22.79
N ALA A 40 1.54 23.00 23.18
CA ALA A 40 2.19 23.90 24.10
C ALA A 40 1.18 24.50 25.08
N HIS A 41 1.55 24.57 26.36
CA HIS A 41 0.79 25.26 27.40
C HIS A 41 1.65 26.38 27.96
N ASN A 42 1.16 27.63 27.92
CA ASN A 42 1.94 28.82 28.30
C ASN A 42 3.33 28.89 27.62
N GLY A 43 3.40 28.47 26.35
CA GLY A 43 4.64 28.44 25.57
C GLY A 43 5.59 27.28 25.88
N GLN A 44 5.29 26.42 26.85
CA GLN A 44 6.09 25.24 27.17
C GLN A 44 5.55 23.99 26.49
N TYR A 45 6.46 23.10 26.08
CA TYR A 45 6.11 21.83 25.44
C TYR A 45 5.17 20.99 26.32
N ALA A 46 4.11 20.48 25.69
CA ALA A 46 3.21 19.49 26.26
C ALA A 46 3.16 18.27 25.34
N ASN A 47 3.14 17.08 25.91
CA ASN A 47 3.02 15.84 25.13
C ASN A 47 1.56 15.66 24.66
N CYS A 48 1.32 15.80 23.36
CA CYS A 48 -0.02 15.67 22.76
C CYS A 48 -0.67 14.29 22.93
N SER A 49 0.13 13.25 23.20
CA SER A 49 -0.35 11.88 23.42
C SER A 49 -0.94 11.68 24.82
N ASN A 50 -0.81 12.67 25.70
CA ASN A 50 -1.42 12.68 27.02
C ASN A 50 -2.71 13.51 27.04
N VAL A 51 -3.48 13.39 28.11
CA VAL A 51 -4.54 14.36 28.41
C VAL A 51 -3.95 15.75 28.66
N LEU A 52 -4.63 16.78 28.16
CA LEU A 52 -4.11 18.15 28.16
C LEU A 52 -5.00 19.09 28.96
N ILE A 53 -4.37 20.00 29.71
CA ILE A 53 -5.07 20.99 30.53
C ILE A 53 -5.70 22.09 29.68
N PRO A 54 -6.79 22.72 30.14
CA PRO A 54 -7.38 23.90 29.50
C PRO A 54 -6.32 24.99 29.22
N GLY A 55 -6.46 25.69 28.10
CA GLY A 55 -5.49 26.68 27.63
C GLY A 55 -4.31 26.11 26.83
N THR A 56 -4.16 24.78 26.76
CA THR A 56 -3.16 24.16 25.86
C THR A 56 -3.51 24.44 24.40
N ILE A 57 -2.52 24.87 23.62
CA ILE A 57 -2.63 25.12 22.18
C ILE A 57 -1.97 23.97 21.44
N ALA A 58 -2.68 23.38 20.47
CA ALA A 58 -2.15 22.38 19.56
C ALA A 58 -2.06 22.93 18.14
N THR A 59 -0.89 22.78 17.53
CA THR A 59 -0.57 23.21 16.17
C THR A 59 -0.29 21.98 15.30
N PRO A 60 -1.27 21.52 14.50
CA PRO A 60 -1.12 20.42 13.57
C PRO A 60 -0.53 20.84 12.22
N SER A 61 0.39 20.03 11.71
CA SER A 61 0.98 20.12 10.36
C SER A 61 0.96 18.76 9.68
N CYS A 62 0.80 18.70 8.35
CA CYS A 62 0.93 17.43 7.63
C CYS A 62 2.32 16.82 7.83
N LYS A 63 2.36 15.49 8.03
CA LYS A 63 3.62 14.74 7.96
C LYS A 63 4.24 14.85 6.57
N ILE A 64 5.56 14.70 6.47
CA ILE A 64 6.35 14.81 5.21
C ILE A 64 5.74 14.04 4.02
N ALA A 65 5.17 12.85 4.26
CA ALA A 65 4.57 12.02 3.22
C ALA A 65 3.10 12.38 2.87
N TYR A 66 2.59 13.52 3.36
CA TYR A 66 1.20 13.93 3.21
C TYR A 66 1.09 15.40 2.78
N THR A 67 -0.01 15.74 2.11
CA THR A 67 -0.35 17.11 1.71
C THR A 67 -1.71 17.52 2.23
N ALA A 68 -1.85 18.80 2.56
CA ALA A 68 -3.14 19.38 2.89
C ALA A 68 -4.02 19.46 1.63
N LEU A 69 -5.33 19.39 1.79
CA LEU A 69 -6.26 19.63 0.69
C LEU A 69 -6.10 21.09 0.21
N ASN A 70 -6.03 21.30 -1.11
CA ASN A 70 -5.95 22.63 -1.74
C ASN A 70 -6.94 23.61 -1.06
N GLY A 71 -6.41 24.69 -0.49
CA GLY A 71 -7.18 25.73 0.22
C GLY A 71 -7.01 25.78 1.74
N GLN A 72 -6.22 24.88 2.35
CA GLN A 72 -5.83 24.97 3.78
C GLN A 72 -4.45 25.58 4.04
N GLU A 73 -3.69 25.87 2.98
CA GLU A 73 -2.51 26.74 3.07
C GLU A 73 -2.99 28.20 3.12
N GLU A 74 -3.17 28.74 4.32
CA GLU A 74 -2.89 30.17 4.62
C GLU A 74 -3.10 30.54 6.10
N THR A 75 -3.69 29.69 6.95
CA THR A 75 -3.70 29.92 8.41
C THR A 75 -3.37 28.65 9.19
N PRO A 76 -2.36 28.67 10.09
CA PRO A 76 -2.15 27.58 11.04
C PRO A 76 -3.44 27.33 11.82
N LEU A 77 -4.05 26.16 11.64
CA LEU A 77 -5.25 25.81 12.38
C LEU A 77 -4.85 25.51 13.83
N GLU A 78 -4.84 26.51 14.69
CA GLU A 78 -4.64 26.27 16.12
C GLU A 78 -5.90 25.70 16.77
N LEU A 79 -5.73 24.61 17.49
CA LEU A 79 -6.73 24.04 18.39
C LEU A 79 -6.41 24.48 19.82
N ILE A 80 -7.43 24.86 20.58
CA ILE A 80 -7.30 25.32 21.96
C ILE A 80 -8.14 24.39 22.84
N CYS A 81 -7.52 23.87 23.90
CA CYS A 81 -8.22 23.09 24.91
C CYS A 81 -9.10 24.01 25.76
N GLN A 82 -10.42 23.80 25.75
CA GLN A 82 -11.37 24.64 26.47
C GLN A 82 -11.58 24.14 27.91
N SER A 83 -12.09 25.01 28.78
CA SER A 83 -12.37 24.70 30.20
C SER A 83 -13.40 23.58 30.42
N ASN A 84 -14.21 23.27 29.41
CA ASN A 84 -15.14 22.15 29.42
C ASN A 84 -14.49 20.80 29.08
N GLY A 85 -13.18 20.75 28.82
CA GLY A 85 -12.43 19.54 28.45
C GLY A 85 -12.57 19.14 26.98
N THR A 86 -12.98 20.05 26.09
CA THR A 86 -13.07 19.78 24.65
C THR A 86 -12.15 20.70 23.84
N TRP A 87 -11.68 20.19 22.70
CA TRP A 87 -10.99 21.02 21.71
C TRP A 87 -11.97 21.92 20.98
N ASN A 88 -11.63 23.19 20.79
CA ASN A 88 -12.48 24.16 20.09
C ASN A 88 -12.72 23.85 18.60
N LYS A 89 -11.87 23.01 17.99
CA LYS A 89 -11.91 22.61 16.58
C LYS A 89 -11.52 21.13 16.46
N GLN A 90 -11.85 20.54 15.32
CA GLN A 90 -11.44 19.18 14.97
C GLN A 90 -10.13 19.19 14.16
N LEU A 91 -9.33 18.14 14.29
CA LEU A 91 -8.17 17.93 13.44
C LEU A 91 -8.62 17.72 11.99
N TYR A 92 -7.94 18.38 11.05
CA TYR A 92 -8.07 18.06 9.63
C TYR A 92 -7.29 16.77 9.30
N ARG A 93 -7.51 16.23 8.10
CA ARG A 93 -6.79 15.04 7.61
C ARG A 93 -5.98 15.43 6.40
N CYS A 94 -4.70 15.05 6.38
CA CYS A 94 -3.87 15.22 5.20
C CYS A 94 -4.00 13.99 4.30
N ASN A 95 -3.90 14.22 2.99
CA ASN A 95 -3.91 13.15 2.02
C ASN A 95 -2.49 12.63 1.81
N PRO A 96 -2.28 11.32 1.75
CA PRO A 96 -0.95 10.79 1.46
C PRO A 96 -0.52 11.18 0.05
N ASN A 97 0.73 11.62 -0.07
CA ASN A 97 1.37 11.82 -1.36
C ASN A 97 1.59 10.45 -2.00
N CYS A 98 0.99 10.21 -3.16
CA CYS A 98 1.13 8.95 -3.87
C CYS A 98 2.14 9.04 -5.02
N GLY A 99 2.72 7.88 -5.37
CA GLY A 99 3.56 7.73 -6.55
C GLY A 99 4.87 8.53 -6.51
N ARG A 100 5.26 9.05 -5.35
CA ARG A 100 6.52 9.76 -5.18
C ARG A 100 7.62 8.78 -4.81
N VAL A 101 8.78 9.00 -5.39
CA VAL A 101 10.01 8.27 -5.08
C VAL A 101 10.84 9.21 -4.22
N TYR A 102 11.31 8.74 -3.06
CA TYR A 102 12.23 9.53 -2.25
C TYR A 102 13.66 9.06 -2.55
N ILE A 103 14.45 9.97 -3.11
CA ILE A 103 15.86 9.73 -3.42
C ILE A 103 16.66 10.69 -2.55
N GLU A 104 17.24 10.20 -1.46
CA GLU A 104 18.19 11.00 -0.68
C GLU A 104 19.50 11.10 -1.48
N ASN A 105 19.75 12.25 -2.10
CA ASN A 105 21.04 12.66 -2.68
C ASN A 105 21.86 11.65 -3.52
N GLN A 106 21.23 10.72 -4.27
CA GLN A 106 21.91 9.97 -5.33
C GLN A 106 21.02 9.72 -6.56
N LEU A 107 21.26 10.47 -7.63
CA LEU A 107 20.64 10.23 -8.94
C LEU A 107 21.25 9.00 -9.63
N LEU A 108 20.38 8.01 -9.80
CA LEU A 108 20.01 7.27 -11.02
C LEU A 108 21.03 6.47 -11.85
N ILE A 109 20.65 5.20 -12.00
CA ILE A 109 20.69 4.33 -13.19
C ILE A 109 22.06 3.81 -13.62
N ASN A 110 22.20 2.49 -13.56
CA ASN A 110 22.97 1.70 -14.52
C ASN A 110 22.34 0.32 -14.68
N ASN A 111 21.84 0.02 -15.87
CA ASN A 111 21.81 -1.30 -16.52
C ASN A 111 21.53 -2.55 -15.65
N GLY A 112 20.52 -2.50 -14.77
CA GLY A 112 19.97 -3.70 -14.13
C GLY A 112 20.82 -4.34 -13.05
N TYR A 113 20.88 -3.75 -11.85
CA TYR A 113 21.22 -4.42 -10.59
C TYR A 113 20.52 -3.72 -9.41
N GLU A 114 20.24 -4.49 -8.35
CA GLU A 114 19.76 -4.14 -6.99
C GLU A 114 18.79 -2.96 -6.83
N ALA A 115 17.55 -3.22 -6.41
CA ALA A 115 16.58 -2.16 -6.12
C ALA A 115 16.99 -1.41 -4.84
N ASN A 116 17.41 -0.16 -4.96
CA ASN A 116 17.69 0.65 -3.79
C ASN A 116 16.41 0.92 -2.98
N ILE A 117 16.54 0.94 -1.65
CA ILE A 117 15.45 1.32 -0.76
C ILE A 117 14.91 2.69 -1.19
N GLY A 118 13.59 2.80 -1.36
CA GLY A 118 12.92 4.04 -1.73
C GLY A 118 12.68 4.25 -3.22
N THR A 119 13.17 3.40 -4.13
CA THR A 119 12.92 3.54 -5.59
C THR A 119 11.52 3.10 -6.03
N ALA A 120 10.88 2.27 -5.21
CA ALA A 120 9.48 1.82 -5.31
C ALA A 120 8.89 1.65 -3.89
N PRO A 121 8.64 2.74 -3.15
CA PRO A 121 8.24 2.70 -1.73
C PRO A 121 6.84 2.10 -1.50
N TRP A 122 6.10 1.85 -2.58
CA TRP A 122 4.81 1.15 -2.56
C TRP A 122 4.93 -0.36 -2.64
N ASN A 123 6.13 -0.92 -2.81
CA ASN A 123 6.31 -2.36 -2.91
C ASN A 123 5.94 -3.09 -1.62
N VAL A 124 5.34 -4.27 -1.78
CA VAL A 124 4.92 -5.12 -0.67
C VAL A 124 5.38 -6.56 -0.93
N GLY A 125 6.05 -7.16 0.04
CA GLY A 125 6.23 -8.62 0.09
C GLY A 125 5.07 -9.26 0.83
N ILE A 126 4.42 -10.25 0.21
CA ILE A 126 3.31 -10.99 0.81
C ILE A 126 3.80 -12.38 1.20
N TYR A 127 3.69 -12.66 2.49
CA TYR A 127 4.23 -13.86 3.10
C TYR A 127 3.11 -14.73 3.66
N ARG A 128 3.28 -16.05 3.52
CA ARG A 128 2.37 -17.05 4.07
C ARG A 128 3.13 -17.99 5.01
N ILE A 129 2.54 -18.30 6.15
CA ILE A 129 3.13 -19.28 7.08
C ILE A 129 3.32 -20.64 6.39
N ASN A 130 4.52 -21.19 6.51
CA ASN A 130 4.82 -22.54 6.07
C ASN A 130 4.27 -23.52 7.11
N LYS A 131 3.46 -24.50 6.69
CA LYS A 131 2.88 -25.48 7.63
C LYS A 131 3.89 -26.52 8.12
N ASN A 132 5.01 -26.66 7.40
CA ASN A 132 6.02 -27.69 7.64
C ASN A 132 7.27 -27.13 8.35
N LYS A 133 7.43 -25.81 8.39
CA LYS A 133 8.54 -25.10 9.05
C LYS A 133 7.98 -23.87 9.76
N PRO A 134 8.48 -23.48 10.95
CA PRO A 134 7.97 -22.31 11.67
C PRO A 134 8.45 -20.98 11.05
N ASN A 135 8.41 -20.84 9.72
CA ASN A 135 8.82 -19.65 8.98
C ASN A 135 7.73 -19.24 7.97
N TYR A 136 7.86 -18.05 7.41
CA TYR A 136 6.99 -17.44 6.42
C TYR A 136 7.66 -17.41 5.05
N ASP A 137 7.00 -17.96 4.04
CA ASP A 137 7.47 -17.96 2.67
C ASP A 137 6.92 -16.75 1.92
N LEU A 138 7.79 -16.01 1.20
CA LEU A 138 7.34 -15.01 0.23
C LEU A 138 6.61 -15.73 -0.91
N ILE A 139 5.31 -15.46 -1.04
CA ILE A 139 4.47 -16.10 -2.06
C ILE A 139 4.16 -15.17 -3.24
N CYS A 140 4.05 -13.87 -2.99
CA CYS A 140 3.65 -12.87 -3.97
C CYS A 140 4.18 -11.49 -3.60
N GLY A 141 4.20 -10.58 -4.57
CA GLY A 141 4.32 -9.15 -4.38
C GLY A 141 2.96 -8.45 -4.24
N GLY A 142 3.00 -7.16 -3.96
CA GLY A 142 1.83 -6.30 -3.89
C GLY A 142 2.19 -4.82 -4.00
N THR A 143 1.18 -3.97 -3.98
CA THR A 143 1.33 -2.51 -4.05
C THR A 143 0.47 -1.81 -2.99
N ILE A 144 1.08 -0.94 -2.19
CA ILE A 144 0.35 -0.07 -1.25
C ILE A 144 -0.47 0.94 -2.05
N ILE A 145 -1.76 1.03 -1.78
CA ILE A 145 -2.66 2.04 -2.38
C ILE A 145 -3.30 2.96 -1.34
N SER A 146 -3.29 2.55 -0.07
CA SER A 146 -3.67 3.37 1.08
C SER A 146 -2.93 2.86 2.33
N PRO A 147 -3.00 3.58 3.47
CA PRO A 147 -2.34 3.11 4.71
C PRO A 147 -2.78 1.71 5.17
N ASN A 148 -3.97 1.24 4.79
CA ASN A 148 -4.50 -0.05 5.22
C ASN A 148 -4.89 -0.99 4.06
N LEU A 149 -4.61 -0.61 2.81
CA LEU A 149 -4.98 -1.39 1.64
C LEU A 149 -3.77 -1.65 0.74
N VAL A 150 -3.61 -2.92 0.38
CA VAL A 150 -2.62 -3.40 -0.58
C VAL A 150 -3.36 -4.08 -1.74
N ILE A 151 -2.98 -3.75 -2.97
CA ILE A 151 -3.41 -4.47 -4.18
C ILE A 151 -2.42 -5.62 -4.47
N SER A 152 -2.94 -6.78 -4.88
CA SER A 152 -2.15 -7.92 -5.37
C SER A 152 -2.97 -8.76 -6.36
N ALA A 153 -2.49 -9.95 -6.72
CA ALA A 153 -3.19 -10.89 -7.60
C ALA A 153 -4.10 -11.84 -6.79
N ALA A 154 -5.23 -12.26 -7.37
CA ALA A 154 -6.18 -13.15 -6.71
C ALA A 154 -5.63 -14.58 -6.58
N HIS A 155 -4.86 -15.03 -7.57
CA HIS A 155 -4.29 -16.38 -7.59
C HIS A 155 -3.34 -16.67 -6.43
N CYS A 156 -2.80 -15.64 -5.77
CA CYS A 156 -1.98 -15.76 -4.57
C CYS A 156 -2.74 -16.35 -3.37
N PHE A 157 -4.06 -16.15 -3.33
CA PHE A 157 -4.92 -16.47 -2.19
C PHE A 157 -6.02 -17.48 -2.52
N TRP A 158 -6.40 -17.56 -3.79
CA TRP A 158 -7.46 -18.43 -4.26
C TRP A 158 -7.11 -19.91 -4.16
N LYS A 159 -8.13 -20.72 -3.88
CA LYS A 159 -8.07 -22.19 -3.88
C LYS A 159 -9.31 -22.74 -4.55
N ASN A 160 -9.16 -23.88 -5.22
CA ASN A 160 -10.30 -24.56 -5.82
C ASN A 160 -11.32 -24.95 -4.75
N GLY A 161 -12.61 -24.75 -5.02
CA GLY A 161 -13.70 -25.06 -4.10
C GLY A 161 -13.95 -24.05 -2.97
N MET A 162 -13.34 -22.86 -3.01
CA MET A 162 -13.65 -21.80 -2.05
C MET A 162 -15.11 -21.34 -2.16
N LEU A 163 -15.78 -21.21 -1.01
CA LEU A 163 -17.19 -20.80 -0.92
C LEU A 163 -17.39 -19.27 -0.89
N SER A 164 -16.32 -18.51 -0.65
CA SER A 164 -16.35 -17.06 -0.51
C SER A 164 -15.11 -16.44 -1.14
N ASN A 165 -15.31 -15.29 -1.78
CA ASN A 165 -14.24 -14.44 -2.31
C ASN A 165 -13.73 -13.44 -1.27
N ASN A 166 -14.37 -13.37 -0.10
CA ASN A 166 -13.88 -12.62 1.06
C ASN A 166 -13.32 -13.61 2.07
N ILE A 167 -12.03 -13.48 2.38
CA ILE A 167 -11.26 -14.39 3.22
C ILE A 167 -10.86 -13.63 4.49
N SER A 168 -11.47 -13.95 5.63
CA SER A 168 -11.05 -13.40 6.92
C SER A 168 -9.82 -14.17 7.42
N ILE A 169 -8.79 -13.43 7.88
CA ILE A 169 -7.51 -13.96 8.34
C ILE A 169 -7.37 -13.64 9.83
N ASN A 170 -7.57 -14.63 10.70
CA ASN A 170 -7.52 -14.46 12.16
C ASN A 170 -6.39 -15.27 12.82
N ASP A 171 -5.68 -16.08 12.06
CA ASP A 171 -4.67 -17.04 12.50
C ASP A 171 -3.23 -16.59 12.21
N GLY A 172 -3.06 -15.37 11.69
CA GLY A 172 -1.76 -14.87 11.25
C GLY A 172 -1.21 -15.59 10.01
N GLN A 173 -2.04 -16.34 9.28
CA GLN A 173 -1.62 -17.11 8.10
C GLN A 173 -0.90 -16.27 7.05
N TYR A 174 -1.31 -15.01 6.89
CA TYR A 174 -0.68 -14.05 5.99
C TYR A 174 -0.14 -12.85 6.73
N LYS A 175 1.06 -12.44 6.32
CA LYS A 175 1.68 -11.19 6.72
C LYS A 175 2.12 -10.44 5.47
N ILE A 176 2.08 -9.12 5.53
CA ILE A 176 2.73 -8.28 4.55
C ILE A 176 3.95 -7.63 5.17
N ALA A 177 4.93 -7.31 4.34
CA ALA A 177 6.07 -6.53 4.75
C ALA A 177 6.40 -5.46 3.71
N VAL A 178 6.71 -4.26 4.20
CA VAL A 178 6.99 -3.05 3.40
C VAL A 178 8.30 -2.44 3.84
N GLY A 179 8.91 -1.60 2.99
CA GLY A 179 10.24 -1.03 3.26
C GLY A 179 11.36 -2.08 3.28
N LYS A 180 11.08 -3.30 2.80
CA LYS A 180 12.02 -4.42 2.78
C LYS A 180 12.88 -4.44 1.53
N TYR A 181 14.10 -4.91 1.70
CA TYR A 181 15.07 -5.15 0.65
C TYR A 181 15.44 -6.64 0.57
N ASP A 182 15.68 -7.31 1.70
CA ASP A 182 15.91 -8.76 1.71
C ASP A 182 14.60 -9.54 1.61
N ARG A 183 14.63 -10.61 0.81
CA ARG A 183 13.51 -11.53 0.59
C ARG A 183 13.11 -12.27 1.87
N ASN A 184 14.07 -12.58 2.74
CA ASN A 184 13.85 -13.33 3.97
C ASN A 184 12.95 -12.52 4.93
N PHE A 185 11.87 -13.18 5.35
CA PHE A 185 10.89 -12.63 6.27
C PHE A 185 11.49 -12.21 7.62
N GLU A 186 12.47 -12.96 8.12
CA GLU A 186 13.06 -12.77 9.46
C GLU A 186 14.00 -11.56 9.55
N ILE A 187 14.46 -11.04 8.41
CA ILE A 187 15.41 -9.93 8.36
C ILE A 187 14.64 -8.60 8.44
N ILE A 188 15.06 -7.73 9.36
CA ILE A 188 14.62 -6.33 9.42
C ILE A 188 15.73 -5.50 8.75
N ASP A 189 15.47 -5.02 7.54
CA ASP A 189 16.49 -4.44 6.66
C ASP A 189 16.95 -3.05 7.11
N ASN A 190 16.01 -2.27 7.65
CA ASN A 190 16.18 -0.85 7.95
C ASN A 190 15.01 -0.35 8.82
N ASP A 191 15.10 0.92 9.25
CA ASP A 191 14.09 1.58 10.09
C ASP A 191 12.73 1.79 9.40
N PHE A 192 12.65 1.64 8.07
CA PHE A 192 11.39 1.70 7.33
C PHE A 192 10.66 0.36 7.27
N THR A 193 11.33 -0.75 7.60
CA THR A 193 10.75 -2.10 7.51
C THR A 193 9.59 -2.26 8.49
N GLN A 194 8.40 -2.56 7.96
CA GLN A 194 7.21 -2.81 8.77
C GLN A 194 6.59 -4.15 8.37
N ILE A 195 6.30 -5.00 9.35
CA ILE A 195 5.63 -6.28 9.17
C ILE A 195 4.24 -6.19 9.81
N ILE A 196 3.21 -6.47 9.01
CA ILE A 196 1.81 -6.26 9.40
C ILE A 196 0.99 -7.50 9.09
N ASN A 197 0.10 -7.88 10.03
CA ASN A 197 -0.86 -8.96 9.80
C ASN A 197 -1.95 -8.53 8.81
N VAL A 198 -2.37 -9.48 7.98
CA VAL A 198 -3.57 -9.33 7.15
C VAL A 198 -4.81 -9.58 8.00
N ASP A 199 -5.84 -8.75 7.82
CA ASP A 199 -7.16 -8.90 8.44
C ASP A 199 -8.15 -9.59 7.49
N MET A 200 -8.19 -9.14 6.24
CA MET A 200 -9.09 -9.69 5.23
C MET A 200 -8.48 -9.61 3.84
N VAL A 201 -8.79 -10.59 2.99
CA VAL A 201 -8.49 -10.55 1.55
C VAL A 201 -9.78 -10.60 0.76
N HIS A 202 -9.95 -9.64 -0.15
CA HIS A 202 -11.05 -9.57 -1.10
C HIS A 202 -10.56 -9.99 -2.48
N LEU A 203 -11.12 -11.06 -3.01
CA LEU A 203 -10.93 -11.50 -4.38
C LEU A 203 -12.08 -10.97 -5.24
N LYS A 204 -11.77 -10.64 -6.49
CA LYS A 204 -12.80 -10.24 -7.45
C LYS A 204 -13.73 -11.43 -7.74
N LYS A 205 -15.03 -11.16 -7.88
CA LYS A 205 -16.06 -12.22 -7.87
C LYS A 205 -15.99 -13.18 -9.05
N GLY A 206 -15.59 -12.72 -10.23
CA GLY A 206 -15.44 -13.55 -11.43
C GLY A 206 -14.07 -14.19 -11.56
N TYR A 207 -13.22 -14.16 -10.52
CA TYR A 207 -11.98 -14.91 -10.52
C TYR A 207 -12.23 -16.41 -10.30
N TYR A 208 -12.09 -17.21 -11.35
CA TYR A 208 -12.32 -18.67 -11.34
C TYR A 208 -11.03 -19.50 -11.45
N GLY A 209 -9.88 -18.90 -11.14
CA GLY A 209 -8.60 -19.60 -11.22
C GLY A 209 -8.19 -19.96 -12.65
N PRO A 210 -7.36 -21.02 -12.83
CA PRO A 210 -6.90 -21.46 -14.15
C PRO A 210 -8.04 -21.84 -15.11
N ALA A 211 -9.16 -22.37 -14.60
CA ALA A 211 -10.32 -22.73 -15.41
C ALA A 211 -11.02 -21.51 -16.04
N GLY A 212 -10.89 -20.33 -15.41
CA GLY A 212 -11.33 -19.05 -15.95
C GLY A 212 -10.22 -18.26 -16.63
N TYR A 213 -9.13 -18.92 -17.05
CA TYR A 213 -7.98 -18.29 -17.74
C TYR A 213 -7.32 -17.16 -16.95
N HIS A 214 -7.41 -17.17 -15.62
CA HIS A 214 -6.96 -16.08 -14.77
C HIS A 214 -7.59 -14.70 -15.11
N ALA A 215 -8.80 -14.69 -15.69
CA ALA A 215 -9.60 -13.47 -15.81
C ALA A 215 -9.88 -12.88 -14.43
N GLU A 216 -9.91 -11.55 -14.31
CA GLU A 216 -10.17 -10.85 -13.06
C GLU A 216 -9.20 -11.18 -11.92
N ASP A 217 -7.94 -11.48 -12.25
CA ASP A 217 -6.89 -11.83 -11.29
C ASP A 217 -6.39 -10.62 -10.50
N ILE A 218 -7.21 -10.18 -9.55
CA ILE A 218 -6.95 -9.05 -8.66
C ILE A 218 -7.50 -9.31 -7.26
N ALA A 219 -6.72 -8.91 -6.25
CA ALA A 219 -7.06 -8.95 -4.85
C ALA A 219 -6.81 -7.60 -4.17
N ILE A 220 -7.65 -7.29 -3.18
CA ILE A 220 -7.45 -6.18 -2.23
C ILE A 220 -7.27 -6.79 -0.84
N ILE A 221 -6.16 -6.46 -0.21
CA ILE A 221 -5.77 -6.94 1.11
C ILE A 221 -5.99 -5.82 2.11
N LEU A 222 -6.83 -6.06 3.10
CA LEU A 222 -7.04 -5.20 4.25
C LEU A 222 -6.07 -5.57 5.37
N LEU A 223 -5.35 -4.58 5.87
CA LEU A 223 -4.36 -4.75 6.93
C LEU A 223 -4.99 -4.57 8.31
N GLN A 224 -4.55 -5.37 9.28
CA GLN A 224 -5.00 -5.27 10.68
C GLN A 224 -4.55 -3.96 11.35
N LYS A 225 -3.42 -3.40 10.90
CA LYS A 225 -2.90 -2.10 11.31
C LYS A 225 -2.51 -1.28 10.09
N ARG A 226 -2.61 0.05 10.21
CA ARG A 226 -2.17 0.97 9.16
C ARG A 226 -0.63 0.97 9.07
N VAL A 227 -0.12 0.94 7.85
CA VAL A 227 1.26 1.24 7.51
C VAL A 227 1.55 2.70 7.83
N SER A 228 2.69 2.96 8.47
CA SER A 228 3.20 4.31 8.68
C SER A 228 4.01 4.73 7.45
N PHE A 229 3.60 5.80 6.78
CA PHE A 229 4.34 6.30 5.63
C PHE A 229 5.59 7.07 6.03
N SER A 230 6.63 6.91 5.21
CA SER A 230 7.98 7.43 5.40
C SER A 230 8.66 7.55 4.02
N ASN A 231 9.94 7.92 4.01
CA ASN A 231 10.73 7.99 2.80
C ASN A 231 10.87 6.63 2.07
N GLY A 232 10.89 5.52 2.82
CA GLY A 232 10.98 4.17 2.27
C GLY A 232 9.63 3.48 2.04
N VAL A 233 8.52 4.07 2.51
CA VAL A 233 7.20 3.44 2.49
C VAL A 233 6.11 4.47 2.17
N ALA A 234 5.50 4.37 0.99
CA ALA A 234 4.50 5.31 0.51
C ALA A 234 3.60 4.64 -0.55
N PRO A 235 2.36 5.10 -0.77
CA PRO A 235 1.45 4.45 -1.72
C PRO A 235 1.79 4.79 -3.17
N ALA A 236 1.46 3.89 -4.09
CA ALA A 236 1.37 4.21 -5.52
C ALA A 236 0.10 5.01 -5.79
N CYS A 237 0.09 5.83 -6.85
CA CYS A 237 -1.13 6.49 -7.26
C CYS A 237 -2.07 5.53 -7.97
N ILE A 238 -3.37 5.76 -7.80
CA ILE A 238 -4.43 5.12 -8.59
C ILE A 238 -5.06 6.18 -9.48
N ASP A 239 -5.17 5.90 -10.77
CA ASP A 239 -5.87 6.77 -11.70
C ASP A 239 -7.38 6.54 -11.63
N TRP A 240 -7.99 7.16 -10.62
CA TRP A 240 -9.42 6.99 -10.35
C TRP A 240 -10.31 7.40 -11.52
N ASN A 241 -9.85 8.30 -12.39
CA ASN A 241 -10.68 8.88 -13.45
C ASN A 241 -10.24 8.44 -14.85
N SER A 242 -9.32 7.47 -14.94
CA SER A 242 -8.76 6.99 -16.21
C SER A 242 -8.27 8.14 -17.12
N LYS A 243 -7.60 9.12 -16.51
CA LYS A 243 -7.06 10.29 -17.21
C LYS A 243 -5.79 9.99 -17.98
N TYR A 244 -5.01 9.02 -17.51
CA TYR A 244 -3.70 8.68 -18.06
C TYR A 244 -3.82 7.47 -18.98
N ASN A 245 -3.33 7.65 -20.20
CA ASN A 245 -3.22 6.59 -21.17
C ASN A 245 -1.75 6.17 -21.27
N VAL A 246 -1.52 4.87 -21.18
CA VAL A 246 -0.23 4.24 -21.45
C VAL A 246 -0.29 3.69 -22.87
N VAL A 247 0.75 3.95 -23.67
CA VAL A 247 0.86 3.51 -25.06
C VAL A 247 1.99 2.50 -25.23
N ASN A 248 1.98 1.78 -26.35
CA ASN A 248 3.02 0.78 -26.64
C ASN A 248 4.42 1.37 -26.56
N GLY A 249 5.31 0.66 -25.86
CA GLY A 249 6.71 1.07 -25.66
C GLY A 249 6.93 1.99 -24.46
N ASP A 250 5.88 2.53 -23.84
CA ASP A 250 6.02 3.27 -22.58
C ASP A 250 6.69 2.37 -21.53
N GLN A 251 7.61 2.94 -20.75
CA GLN A 251 8.43 2.20 -19.80
C GLN A 251 7.77 2.18 -18.41
N GLY A 252 7.30 1.01 -18.00
CA GLY A 252 6.75 0.78 -16.67
C GLY A 252 7.84 0.32 -15.70
N LYS A 253 7.81 0.81 -14.46
CA LYS A 253 8.68 0.35 -13.37
C LYS A 253 8.01 -0.78 -12.61
N ILE A 254 8.77 -1.85 -12.35
CA ILE A 254 8.39 -2.94 -11.46
C ILE A 254 9.56 -3.32 -10.56
N VAL A 255 9.25 -3.77 -9.35
CA VAL A 255 10.23 -4.35 -8.43
C VAL A 255 9.74 -5.70 -7.91
N GLY A 256 10.66 -6.59 -7.57
CA GLY A 256 10.32 -7.91 -7.06
C GLY A 256 11.53 -8.77 -6.65
N TRP A 257 11.23 -9.92 -6.06
CA TRP A 257 12.22 -10.91 -5.60
C TRP A 257 12.14 -12.23 -6.37
N GLY A 258 11.42 -12.22 -7.48
CA GLY A 258 11.17 -13.37 -8.31
C GLY A 258 12.44 -13.93 -8.94
N LYS A 259 12.26 -15.02 -9.67
CA LYS A 259 13.34 -15.66 -10.41
C LYS A 259 13.91 -14.69 -11.45
N THR A 260 15.20 -14.47 -11.37
CA THR A 260 15.97 -13.79 -12.42
C THR A 260 15.97 -14.60 -13.72
N GLU A 261 16.49 -14.01 -14.79
CA GLU A 261 16.76 -14.68 -16.08
C GLU A 261 17.61 -15.95 -15.95
N LYS A 262 18.33 -16.12 -14.82
CA LYS A 262 19.12 -17.31 -14.48
C LYS A 262 18.29 -18.42 -13.81
N GLY A 263 16.99 -18.21 -13.61
CA GLY A 263 16.08 -19.15 -12.94
C GLY A 263 16.24 -19.21 -11.42
N ILE A 264 17.04 -18.32 -10.84
CA ILE A 264 17.35 -18.28 -9.40
C ILE A 264 16.52 -17.17 -8.76
N LEU A 265 15.86 -17.49 -7.64
CA LEU A 265 15.17 -16.50 -6.80
C LEU A 265 16.16 -15.49 -6.27
N SER A 266 15.87 -14.21 -6.43
CA SER A 266 16.74 -13.16 -5.90
C SER A 266 16.63 -13.09 -4.36
N PRO A 267 17.75 -13.10 -3.62
CA PRO A 267 17.73 -12.86 -2.17
C PRO A 267 17.38 -11.40 -1.84
N ILE A 268 17.52 -10.49 -2.81
CA ILE A 268 17.37 -9.05 -2.67
C ILE A 268 16.35 -8.51 -3.66
N LEU A 269 15.74 -7.37 -3.37
CA LEU A 269 14.76 -6.74 -4.25
C LEU A 269 15.48 -6.28 -5.53
N LEU A 270 14.89 -6.56 -6.69
CA LEU A 270 15.39 -6.13 -8.00
C LEU A 270 14.38 -5.18 -8.65
N GLU A 271 14.87 -4.27 -9.47
CA GLU A 271 14.08 -3.33 -10.25
C GLU A 271 14.25 -3.62 -11.74
N ALA A 272 13.17 -3.55 -12.49
CA ALA A 272 13.17 -3.66 -13.94
C ALA A 272 12.27 -2.59 -14.57
N SER A 273 12.60 -2.22 -15.80
CA SER A 273 11.76 -1.37 -16.64
C SER A 273 11.23 -2.19 -17.82
N LEU A 274 9.91 -2.25 -17.95
CA LEU A 274 9.23 -3.10 -18.92
C LEU A 274 8.41 -2.25 -19.89
N PRO A 275 8.60 -2.38 -21.22
CA PRO A 275 7.77 -1.69 -22.19
C PRO A 275 6.34 -2.23 -22.15
N TYR A 276 5.36 -1.33 -22.18
CA TYR A 276 3.94 -1.66 -22.32
C TYR A 276 3.64 -2.24 -23.72
N ILE A 277 2.78 -3.25 -23.75
CA ILE A 277 2.21 -3.87 -24.95
C ILE A 277 0.70 -3.96 -24.74
N ASP A 278 -0.06 -3.29 -25.60
CA ASP A 278 -1.51 -3.27 -25.53
C ASP A 278 -2.11 -4.67 -25.69
N HIS A 279 -3.37 -4.80 -25.25
CA HIS A 279 -4.11 -6.06 -25.26
C HIS A 279 -4.10 -6.76 -26.63
N SER A 280 -4.39 -6.01 -27.71
CA SER A 280 -4.54 -6.59 -29.05
C SER A 280 -3.20 -7.07 -29.60
N SER A 281 -2.16 -6.25 -29.46
CA SER A 281 -0.81 -6.62 -29.85
C SER A 281 -0.35 -7.83 -29.06
N CYS A 282 -0.53 -7.83 -27.73
CA CYS A 282 -0.10 -8.95 -26.91
C CYS A 282 -0.82 -10.26 -27.27
N ARG A 283 -2.14 -10.22 -27.42
CA ARG A 283 -2.92 -11.41 -27.76
C ARG A 283 -2.47 -12.01 -29.09
N ASN A 284 -2.17 -11.16 -30.08
CA ASN A 284 -1.71 -11.57 -31.41
C ASN A 284 -0.28 -12.15 -31.42
N MET A 285 0.50 -11.99 -30.34
CA MET A 285 1.84 -12.60 -30.24
C MET A 285 1.78 -14.09 -29.96
N TYR A 286 0.65 -14.60 -29.46
CA TYR A 286 0.49 -16.00 -29.10
C TYR A 286 -0.31 -16.76 -30.16
N THR A 287 0.25 -17.87 -30.62
CA THR A 287 -0.38 -18.80 -31.56
C THR A 287 -0.41 -20.23 -31.02
N ASN A 288 -0.04 -20.41 -29.75
CA ASN A 288 0.13 -21.70 -29.06
C ASN A 288 -1.02 -22.02 -28.09
N GLY A 289 -2.12 -21.25 -28.12
CA GLY A 289 -3.23 -21.35 -27.18
C GLY A 289 -3.11 -20.43 -25.96
N PHE A 290 -1.94 -19.82 -25.73
CA PHE A 290 -1.73 -18.92 -24.61
C PHE A 290 -2.50 -17.59 -24.76
N GLU A 291 -2.93 -17.25 -25.97
CA GLU A 291 -3.78 -16.08 -26.24
C GLU A 291 -5.09 -16.09 -25.43
N GLN A 292 -5.54 -17.26 -24.94
CA GLN A 292 -6.72 -17.39 -24.08
C GLN A 292 -6.52 -16.79 -22.69
N PHE A 293 -5.27 -16.70 -22.20
CA PHE A 293 -4.93 -16.07 -20.92
C PHE A 293 -4.78 -14.55 -21.02
N VAL A 294 -4.74 -14.00 -22.24
CA VAL A 294 -4.80 -12.56 -22.50
C VAL A 294 -6.27 -12.14 -22.58
N THR A 295 -6.98 -12.20 -21.44
CA THR A 295 -8.39 -11.83 -21.31
C THR A 295 -8.60 -10.32 -21.45
N ASP A 296 -9.85 -9.87 -21.64
CA ASP A 296 -10.19 -8.46 -21.94
C ASP A 296 -9.74 -7.47 -20.85
N ASP A 297 -9.45 -7.96 -19.65
CA ASP A 297 -8.91 -7.20 -18.53
C ASP A 297 -7.37 -7.23 -18.44
N LYS A 298 -6.68 -7.67 -19.50
CA LYS A 298 -5.23 -7.86 -19.53
C LYS A 298 -4.53 -7.03 -20.59
N PHE A 299 -3.28 -6.72 -20.30
CA PHE A 299 -2.27 -6.24 -21.25
C PHE A 299 -0.96 -6.98 -20.97
N CYS A 300 0.09 -6.71 -21.75
CA CYS A 300 1.40 -7.32 -21.49
C CYS A 300 2.48 -6.27 -21.31
N ALA A 301 3.55 -6.67 -20.66
CA ALA A 301 4.75 -5.85 -20.60
C ALA A 301 5.99 -6.73 -20.61
N GLY A 302 7.07 -6.17 -21.12
CA GLY A 302 8.34 -6.86 -21.28
C GLY A 302 8.77 -6.93 -22.74
N SER A 303 9.90 -7.57 -22.97
CA SER A 303 10.50 -7.66 -24.29
C SER A 303 10.84 -9.11 -24.63
N LEU A 304 11.16 -9.37 -25.91
CA LEU A 304 11.57 -10.70 -26.35
C LEU A 304 12.88 -11.15 -25.69
N THR A 305 13.74 -10.20 -25.32
CA THR A 305 15.04 -10.46 -24.69
C THR A 305 15.31 -9.41 -23.63
N GLY A 306 15.81 -9.81 -22.46
CA GLY A 306 16.22 -8.88 -21.41
C GLY A 306 15.47 -9.12 -20.11
N GLN A 307 15.37 -8.07 -19.30
CA GLN A 307 14.72 -8.12 -17.99
C GLN A 307 13.23 -8.44 -18.14
N GLY A 308 12.73 -9.20 -17.18
CA GLY A 308 11.35 -9.64 -17.16
C GLY A 308 10.90 -9.96 -15.76
N VAL A 309 9.66 -10.41 -15.71
CA VAL A 309 9.04 -10.89 -14.48
C VAL A 309 9.24 -12.39 -14.36
N GLY A 310 9.60 -12.83 -13.16
CA GLY A 310 9.87 -14.24 -12.86
C GLY A 310 8.86 -14.86 -11.89
N ALA A 311 9.02 -16.16 -11.66
CA ALA A 311 8.27 -16.83 -10.61
C ALA A 311 8.60 -16.20 -9.25
N GLY A 312 7.58 -15.75 -8.52
CA GLY A 312 7.74 -15.02 -7.25
C GLY A 312 7.39 -13.53 -7.31
N ASP A 313 7.25 -12.97 -8.50
CA ASP A 313 6.82 -11.58 -8.71
C ASP A 313 5.30 -11.43 -8.92
N ALA A 314 4.57 -12.54 -8.86
CA ALA A 314 3.11 -12.57 -8.92
C ALA A 314 2.49 -11.53 -7.98
N GLY A 315 1.53 -10.75 -8.46
CA GLY A 315 0.89 -9.69 -7.67
C GLY A 315 1.69 -8.39 -7.52
N ALA A 316 2.96 -8.33 -7.93
CA ALA A 316 3.73 -7.09 -7.95
C ALA A 316 3.11 -6.07 -8.92
N GLY A 317 3.25 -4.78 -8.58
CA GLY A 317 2.68 -3.68 -9.36
C GLY A 317 3.62 -3.16 -10.43
N LEU A 318 3.11 -3.01 -11.65
CA LEU A 318 3.75 -2.26 -12.73
C LEU A 318 3.22 -0.83 -12.73
N CYS A 319 4.10 0.13 -12.45
CA CYS A 319 3.75 1.54 -12.30
C CYS A 319 4.37 2.41 -13.41
N PHE A 320 3.60 3.35 -13.95
CA PHE A 320 4.05 4.27 -15.00
C PHE A 320 4.12 5.70 -14.46
N LEU A 321 5.14 6.45 -14.90
CA LEU A 321 5.35 7.82 -14.47
C LEU A 321 4.46 8.78 -15.27
N HIS A 322 3.56 9.48 -14.59
CA HIS A 322 2.74 10.55 -15.17
C HIS A 322 2.78 11.77 -14.27
N SER A 323 3.07 12.96 -14.84
CA SER A 323 3.09 14.23 -14.10
C SER A 323 3.90 14.17 -12.79
N ASN A 324 5.07 13.51 -12.84
CA ASN A 324 6.00 13.28 -11.73
C ASN A 324 5.51 12.33 -10.62
N SER A 325 4.44 11.57 -10.84
CA SER A 325 3.96 10.53 -9.92
C SER A 325 3.80 9.19 -10.63
N TYR A 326 4.17 8.11 -9.96
CA TYR A 326 3.97 6.74 -10.42
C TYR A 326 2.55 6.27 -10.16
N TYR A 327 1.86 5.85 -11.22
CA TYR A 327 0.52 5.30 -11.20
C TYR A 327 0.54 3.79 -11.43
N LEU A 328 -0.07 3.04 -10.53
CA LEU A 328 -0.23 1.61 -10.69
C LEU A 328 -1.17 1.32 -11.87
N THR A 329 -0.63 0.66 -12.90
CA THR A 329 -1.34 0.37 -14.15
C THR A 329 -1.59 -1.13 -14.31
N GLY A 330 -0.63 -1.96 -13.91
CA GLY A 330 -0.72 -3.40 -14.03
C GLY A 330 -0.38 -4.15 -12.76
N ILE A 331 -0.90 -5.37 -12.64
CA ILE A 331 -0.57 -6.32 -11.59
C ILE A 331 -0.07 -7.60 -12.26
N VAL A 332 1.11 -8.10 -11.90
CA VAL A 332 1.64 -9.35 -12.47
C VAL A 332 0.64 -10.48 -12.24
N SER A 333 0.19 -11.11 -13.33
CA SER A 333 -0.79 -12.20 -13.29
C SER A 333 -0.15 -13.52 -13.72
N ILE A 334 0.21 -13.67 -15.00
CA ILE A 334 0.73 -14.93 -15.54
C ILE A 334 1.77 -14.67 -16.63
N LYS A 335 2.66 -15.64 -16.85
CA LYS A 335 3.65 -15.65 -17.93
C LYS A 335 3.59 -17.00 -18.65
N ASP A 336 3.80 -16.99 -19.97
CA ASP A 336 3.96 -18.20 -20.74
C ASP A 336 5.34 -18.83 -20.47
N ILE A 337 5.34 -19.95 -19.74
CA ILE A 337 6.57 -20.69 -19.39
C ILE A 337 7.12 -21.52 -20.56
N SER A 338 6.39 -21.64 -21.67
CA SER A 338 6.84 -22.37 -22.86
C SER A 338 7.74 -21.53 -23.76
N THR A 339 7.90 -20.24 -23.46
CA THR A 339 8.70 -19.30 -24.24
C THR A 339 9.84 -18.73 -23.42
N ASP A 340 10.99 -18.52 -24.05
CA ASP A 340 12.17 -17.90 -23.41
C ASP A 340 12.07 -16.36 -23.38
N ASN A 341 10.96 -15.78 -23.84
CA ASN A 341 10.79 -14.33 -23.81
C ASN A 341 10.54 -13.81 -22.38
N SER A 342 10.70 -12.50 -22.18
CA SER A 342 10.51 -11.83 -20.90
C SER A 342 9.14 -11.15 -20.78
N ILE A 343 8.20 -11.49 -21.67
CA ILE A 343 6.87 -10.87 -21.72
C ILE A 343 5.97 -11.57 -20.71
N ALA A 344 5.32 -10.78 -19.86
CA ALA A 344 4.33 -11.25 -18.91
C ALA A 344 2.98 -10.57 -19.14
N VAL A 345 1.91 -11.25 -18.75
CA VAL A 345 0.53 -10.78 -18.79
C VAL A 345 0.19 -10.14 -17.44
N PHE A 346 -0.37 -8.93 -17.49
CA PHE A 346 -0.73 -8.13 -16.33
C PHE A 346 -2.23 -7.90 -16.29
N THR A 347 -2.81 -7.96 -15.09
CA THR A 347 -4.18 -7.46 -14.86
C THR A 347 -4.19 -5.94 -14.96
N GLU A 348 -5.03 -5.40 -15.84
CA GLU A 348 -5.15 -3.97 -16.10
C GLU A 348 -6.00 -3.28 -15.02
N VAL A 349 -5.37 -2.46 -14.18
CA VAL A 349 -6.03 -1.84 -13.01
C VAL A 349 -7.23 -0.98 -13.40
N LYS A 350 -7.15 -0.27 -14.54
CA LYS A 350 -8.24 0.60 -15.01
C LYS A 350 -9.54 -0.16 -15.27
N ARG A 351 -9.46 -1.46 -15.62
CA ARG A 351 -10.62 -2.33 -15.86
C ARG A 351 -11.35 -2.71 -14.57
N HIS A 352 -10.68 -2.57 -13.43
CA HIS A 352 -11.18 -2.94 -12.10
C HIS A 352 -11.44 -1.72 -11.20
N ILE A 353 -11.34 -0.50 -11.74
CA ILE A 353 -11.30 0.74 -10.95
C ILE A 353 -12.54 0.95 -10.07
N GLN A 354 -13.73 0.56 -10.54
CA GLN A 354 -14.95 0.68 -9.76
C GLN A 354 -14.92 -0.21 -8.51
N TRP A 355 -14.51 -1.46 -8.67
CA TRP A 355 -14.42 -2.42 -7.56
C TRP A 355 -13.32 -2.01 -6.55
N ILE A 356 -12.19 -1.52 -7.06
CA ILE A 356 -11.12 -0.96 -6.21
C ILE A 356 -11.67 0.24 -5.41
N ARG A 357 -12.40 1.15 -6.06
CA ARG A 357 -13.00 2.33 -5.42
C ARG A 357 -14.01 1.97 -4.34
N GLU A 358 -14.85 0.96 -4.59
CA GLU A 358 -15.83 0.47 -3.60
C GLU A 358 -15.13 0.01 -2.31
N LEU A 359 -14.06 -0.78 -2.43
CA LEU A 359 -13.30 -1.24 -1.27
C LEU A 359 -12.47 -0.11 -0.64
N TYR A 360 -11.89 0.77 -1.45
CA TYR A 360 -11.15 1.94 -0.97
C TYR A 360 -12.03 2.84 -0.10
N ASN A 361 -13.23 3.20 -0.57
CA ASN A 361 -14.17 4.05 0.16
C ASN A 361 -14.77 3.34 1.38
N LYS A 362 -14.86 2.01 1.37
CA LYS A 362 -15.36 1.24 2.51
C LYS A 362 -14.40 1.26 3.69
N TYR A 363 -13.09 1.27 3.44
CA TYR A 363 -12.06 1.04 4.44
C TYR A 363 -11.16 2.25 4.74
N ASN A 364 -11.25 3.34 3.97
CA ASN A 364 -10.40 4.51 4.14
C ASN A 364 -11.21 5.80 4.29
#